data_AF-A0A2A5HUH3-F1
#
_entry.id   AF-A0A2A5HUH3-F1
#
_cell.length_a   1.000
_cell.length_b   1.000
_cell.length_c   1.000
_cell.angle_alpha   90.00
_cell.angle_beta   90.00
_cell.angle_gamma   90.00
#
_symmetry.space_group_name_H-M   'P 1'
#
loop_
_entity.id
_entity.type
_entity.pdbx_description
1 polymer ?
#
loop_
_entity_poly.entity_id
_entity_poly.type
_entity_poly.pdbx_seq_one_letter_code
_entity_poly.pdbx_strand_id
1 'polypeptide(L)'
;MSTKTALIVDDSKTAQFRLKKLLRIYDVIVNVAFSAEQALASLPTLAPDIIFMDHHMDGMDGLEALKIIKGNPSTAMIPVIMYTAQRGDVYVSHARALGALDTLSKDTFKKSNLDNLMKRLHIKLHNEQDKEDENVNSQPALTETTETQATPELPSAAESRLMRANKKSSTVFDPLSIAEAPYLDAPESETPPNDQTKQEALLADIKRQLTSQAKQFKKLQHKFDHISIDDIRVDDIPLSVINGEAQAERARAGFLSNTLITLILIGIAAIAFILHRSTQQVGTLNNSVINLSEQQATSNAAKTKAANTTSLSGKSTATELNPKALIDTLSWVMTIDMQYPFNESPLDEGQVLNIQNLVYKLSQSGFSGFIQLKIHFGNYCLARQSETANWMLASDDTALSECTFYEDINIDETPESYVSIPFIQFEQSSIPIQSGEINIALDIAGFSQPSKSYPPISGISSASEWNAIAARNNRVTFELNFDGR
;
A
#
# COMPACT_ATOMS: atom_id res chain seq x y z
N MET A 1 16.90 23.12 -26.11
CA MET A 1 15.56 23.43 -25.57
C MET A 1 15.65 23.34 -24.05
N SER A 2 14.98 24.22 -23.30
CA SER A 2 15.00 24.15 -21.84
C SER A 2 14.26 22.90 -21.38
N THR A 3 14.94 22.01 -20.65
CA THR A 3 14.31 20.85 -20.01
C THR A 3 13.21 21.34 -19.08
N LYS A 4 12.03 20.71 -19.16
CA LYS A 4 10.89 21.09 -18.33
C LYS A 4 11.06 20.57 -16.91
N THR A 5 10.52 21.27 -15.92
CA THR A 5 10.55 20.86 -14.51
C THR A 5 9.14 20.67 -13.96
N ALA A 6 8.93 19.61 -13.20
CA ALA A 6 7.68 19.32 -12.50
C ALA A 6 7.95 19.26 -10.99
N LEU A 7 7.08 19.89 -10.20
CA LEU A 7 7.09 19.77 -8.75
C LEU A 7 5.92 18.90 -8.31
N ILE A 8 6.19 17.81 -7.59
CA ILE A 8 5.17 16.99 -6.93
C ILE A 8 5.13 17.38 -5.45
N VAL A 9 3.94 17.69 -4.93
CA VAL A 9 3.70 18.08 -3.55
C VAL A 9 2.68 17.13 -2.94
N ASP A 10 3.14 16.28 -2.02
CA ASP A 10 2.34 15.22 -1.40
C ASP A 10 3.04 14.78 -0.11
N ASP A 11 2.35 14.55 0.99
CA ASP A 11 2.98 14.03 2.22
C ASP A 11 3.29 12.53 2.14
N SER A 12 2.60 11.81 1.25
CA SER A 12 2.82 10.40 0.98
C SER A 12 3.98 10.19 0.01
N LYS A 13 5.10 9.68 0.54
CA LYS A 13 6.25 9.25 -0.27
C LYS A 13 5.87 8.26 -1.37
N THR A 14 4.91 7.38 -1.09
CA THR A 14 4.38 6.40 -2.04
C THR A 14 3.69 7.08 -3.21
N ALA A 15 2.82 8.07 -2.94
CA ALA A 15 2.13 8.83 -3.98
C ALA A 15 3.11 9.64 -4.84
N GLN A 16 4.11 10.28 -4.21
CA GLN A 16 5.18 10.97 -4.94
C GLN A 16 5.95 10.03 -5.86
N PHE A 17 6.35 8.85 -5.35
CA PHE A 17 7.11 7.88 -6.13
C PHE A 17 6.30 7.34 -7.31
N ARG A 18 5.02 7.02 -7.10
CA ARG A 18 4.10 6.58 -8.16
C ARG A 18 4.01 7.61 -9.28
N LEU A 19 3.73 8.87 -8.94
CA LEU A 19 3.61 9.93 -9.93
C LEU A 19 4.96 10.25 -10.60
N LYS A 20 6.06 10.22 -9.86
CA LYS A 20 7.42 10.36 -10.41
C LYS A 20 7.75 9.26 -11.42
N LYS A 21 7.42 8.00 -11.13
CA LYS A 21 7.62 6.86 -12.07
C LYS A 21 6.83 7.08 -13.36
N LEU A 22 5.61 7.61 -13.26
CA LEU A 22 4.77 7.91 -14.42
C LEU A 22 5.28 9.11 -15.21
N LEU A 23 5.84 10.12 -14.55
CA LEU A 23 6.44 11.27 -15.23
C LEU A 23 7.78 10.97 -15.91
N ARG A 24 8.49 9.88 -15.54
CA ARG A 24 9.78 9.49 -16.15
C ARG A 24 9.72 9.23 -17.65
N ILE A 25 8.56 8.87 -18.20
CA ILE A 25 8.41 8.63 -19.64
C ILE A 25 8.37 9.94 -20.45
N TYR A 26 8.32 11.09 -19.77
CA TYR A 26 8.33 12.40 -20.38
C TYR A 26 9.67 13.10 -20.12
N ASP A 27 10.04 14.03 -20.99
CA ASP A 27 11.25 14.84 -20.86
C ASP A 27 11.08 15.95 -19.80
N VAL A 28 10.94 15.54 -18.54
CA VAL A 28 10.68 16.42 -17.39
C VAL A 28 11.54 16.02 -16.19
N ILE A 29 12.21 17.01 -15.58
CA ILE A 29 12.92 16.84 -14.31
C ILE A 29 11.91 16.96 -13.17
N VAL A 30 11.83 15.93 -12.34
CA VAL A 30 10.86 15.88 -11.23
C VAL A 30 11.52 16.23 -9.91
N ASN A 31 11.05 17.32 -9.31
CA ASN A 31 11.31 17.73 -7.94
C ASN A 31 10.14 17.35 -7.03
N VAL A 32 10.41 17.22 -5.74
CA VAL A 32 9.40 16.80 -4.75
C VAL A 32 9.42 17.70 -3.52
N ALA A 33 8.25 17.89 -2.93
CA ALA A 33 8.05 18.51 -1.62
C ALA A 33 7.07 17.65 -0.81
N PHE A 34 7.31 17.52 0.51
CA PHE A 34 6.56 16.68 1.43
C PHE A 34 5.44 17.44 2.16
N SER A 35 5.32 18.75 1.93
CA SER A 35 4.25 19.59 2.49
C SER A 35 4.01 20.81 1.62
N ALA A 36 2.85 21.45 1.78
CA ALA A 36 2.52 22.71 1.13
C ALA A 36 3.52 23.82 1.46
N GLU A 37 3.96 23.94 2.71
CA GLU A 37 4.90 24.97 3.16
C GLU A 37 6.27 24.78 2.51
N GLN A 38 6.76 23.54 2.43
CA GLN A 38 8.01 23.24 1.73
C GLN A 38 7.90 23.59 0.25
N ALA A 39 6.77 23.27 -0.39
CA ALA A 39 6.54 23.63 -1.78
C ALA A 39 6.59 25.14 -1.96
N LEU A 40 5.81 25.90 -1.21
CA LEU A 40 5.74 27.36 -1.26
C LEU A 40 7.12 28.01 -1.04
N ALA A 41 7.92 27.50 -0.10
CA ALA A 41 9.26 27.99 0.16
C ALA A 41 10.23 27.73 -1.02
N SER A 42 10.02 26.65 -1.78
CA SER A 42 10.87 26.29 -2.92
C SER A 42 10.55 27.05 -4.21
N LEU A 43 9.28 27.47 -4.41
CA LEU A 43 8.81 28.06 -5.67
C LEU A 43 9.64 29.25 -6.19
N PRO A 44 10.11 30.19 -5.35
CA PRO A 44 10.93 31.32 -5.83
C PRO A 44 12.26 30.89 -6.45
N THR A 45 12.80 29.74 -6.03
CA THR A 45 14.09 29.22 -6.51
C THR A 45 13.92 28.19 -7.63
N LEU A 46 12.90 27.34 -7.53
CA LEU A 46 12.70 26.23 -8.44
C LEU A 46 11.98 26.64 -9.73
N ALA A 47 11.03 27.57 -9.63
CA ALA A 47 10.17 28.03 -10.73
C ALA A 47 9.69 26.90 -11.67
N PRO A 48 8.96 25.89 -11.14
CA PRO A 48 8.59 24.71 -11.93
C PRO A 48 7.64 25.06 -13.07
N ASP A 49 7.72 24.31 -14.18
CA ASP A 49 6.78 24.44 -15.30
C ASP A 49 5.40 23.84 -15.00
N ILE A 50 5.30 22.93 -14.03
CA ILE A 50 4.03 22.35 -13.56
C ILE A 50 4.13 21.93 -12.10
N ILE A 51 3.02 22.07 -11.37
CA ILE A 51 2.86 21.56 -10.00
C ILE A 51 1.76 20.50 -9.98
N PHE A 52 2.06 19.35 -9.40
CA PHE A 52 1.07 18.35 -9.00
C PHE A 52 0.91 18.44 -7.47
N MET A 53 -0.29 18.79 -7.02
CA MET A 53 -0.56 19.15 -5.62
C MET A 53 -1.58 18.20 -5.02
N ASP A 54 -1.24 17.51 -3.93
CA ASP A 54 -2.25 16.79 -3.16
C ASP A 54 -3.17 17.75 -2.41
N HIS A 55 -4.41 17.33 -2.19
CA HIS A 55 -5.38 18.07 -1.39
C HIS A 55 -5.16 17.87 0.11
N HIS A 56 -5.05 16.63 0.58
CA HIS A 56 -5.01 16.34 2.00
C HIS A 56 -3.56 16.21 2.44
N MET A 57 -3.06 17.21 3.15
CA MET A 57 -1.74 17.18 3.77
C MET A 57 -1.85 17.68 5.21
N ASP A 58 -1.00 17.17 6.08
CA ASP A 58 -0.87 17.69 7.44
C ASP A 58 -0.39 19.16 7.42
N GLY A 59 -1.04 20.00 8.22
CA GLY A 59 -0.76 21.44 8.26
C GLY A 59 -1.62 22.20 7.25
N MET A 60 -0.99 22.86 6.28
CA MET A 60 -1.68 23.54 5.19
C MET A 60 -2.14 22.55 4.12
N ASP A 61 -3.44 22.59 3.81
CA ASP A 61 -4.01 21.76 2.76
C ASP A 61 -3.67 22.26 1.34
N GLY A 62 -3.88 21.40 0.35
CA GLY A 62 -3.55 21.70 -1.05
C GLY A 62 -4.39 22.79 -1.70
N LEU A 63 -5.64 22.99 -1.27
CA LEU A 63 -6.50 24.04 -1.81
C LEU A 63 -6.10 25.41 -1.26
N GLU A 64 -5.71 25.47 0.00
CA GLU A 64 -5.10 26.64 0.62
C GLU A 64 -3.78 27.00 -0.08
N ALA A 65 -2.91 26.01 -0.29
CA ALA A 65 -1.67 26.18 -1.03
C ALA A 65 -1.92 26.68 -2.47
N LEU A 66 -2.89 26.09 -3.17
CA LEU A 66 -3.31 26.51 -4.51
C LEU A 66 -3.71 27.99 -4.53
N LYS A 67 -4.52 28.44 -3.56
CA LYS A 67 -4.95 29.83 -3.45
C LYS A 67 -3.77 30.78 -3.24
N ILE A 68 -2.79 30.39 -2.42
CA ILE A 68 -1.56 31.19 -2.20
C ILE A 68 -0.74 31.26 -3.49
N ILE A 69 -0.54 30.13 -4.17
CA ILE A 69 0.22 30.06 -5.43
C ILE A 69 -0.42 30.93 -6.50
N LYS A 70 -1.75 30.87 -6.65
CA LYS A 70 -2.51 31.67 -7.63
C LYS A 70 -2.66 33.13 -7.24
N GLY A 71 -2.61 33.45 -5.95
CA GLY A 71 -2.64 34.82 -5.45
C GLY A 71 -1.32 35.59 -5.60
N ASN A 72 -0.19 34.90 -5.76
CA ASN A 72 1.12 35.53 -5.95
C ASN A 72 1.44 35.72 -7.44
N PRO A 73 1.64 36.96 -7.93
CA PRO A 73 1.92 37.24 -9.35
C PRO A 73 3.13 36.48 -9.92
N SER A 74 4.12 36.16 -9.08
CA SER A 74 5.34 35.47 -9.50
C SER A 74 5.12 33.96 -9.76
N THR A 75 4.06 33.38 -9.18
CA THR A 75 3.76 31.94 -9.28
C THR A 75 2.40 31.65 -9.92
N ALA A 76 1.55 32.67 -10.10
CA ALA A 76 0.17 32.50 -10.56
C ALA A 76 0.05 31.83 -11.93
N MET A 77 1.04 32.04 -12.80
CA MET A 77 1.07 31.43 -14.14
C MET A 77 1.46 29.94 -14.14
N ILE A 78 2.05 29.43 -13.07
CA ILE A 78 2.46 28.02 -13.00
C ILE A 78 1.19 27.16 -12.98
N PRO A 79 0.99 26.24 -13.95
CA PRO A 79 -0.17 25.36 -13.94
C PRO A 79 -0.12 24.43 -12.74
N VAL A 80 -1.22 24.38 -11.98
CA VAL A 80 -1.37 23.49 -10.83
C VAL A 80 -2.43 22.45 -11.17
N ILE A 81 -2.07 21.19 -10.98
CA ILE A 81 -2.94 20.04 -11.16
C ILE A 81 -3.17 19.41 -9.81
N MET A 82 -4.42 19.35 -9.36
CA MET A 82 -4.71 18.67 -8.10
C MET A 82 -4.54 17.17 -8.33
N TYR A 83 -3.65 16.51 -7.60
CA TYR A 83 -3.44 15.08 -7.64
C TYR A 83 -3.93 14.47 -6.33
N THR A 84 -5.19 14.01 -6.26
CA THR A 84 -5.85 13.70 -4.98
C THR A 84 -6.75 12.46 -5.04
N ALA A 85 -7.02 11.82 -3.90
CA ALA A 85 -8.07 10.80 -3.78
C ALA A 85 -9.48 11.40 -3.71
N GLN A 86 -9.63 12.72 -3.50
CA GLN A 86 -10.93 13.38 -3.44
C GLN A 86 -11.64 13.35 -4.80
N ARG A 87 -12.92 12.97 -4.82
CA ARG A 87 -13.74 12.83 -6.02
C ARG A 87 -15.00 13.71 -5.99
N GLY A 88 -15.63 13.83 -7.16
CA GLY A 88 -16.95 14.44 -7.33
C GLY A 88 -16.91 15.84 -7.95
N ASP A 89 -17.96 16.18 -8.69
CA ASP A 89 -18.05 17.42 -9.47
C ASP A 89 -17.93 18.68 -8.60
N VAL A 90 -18.41 18.60 -7.35
CA VAL A 90 -18.30 19.71 -6.38
C VAL A 90 -16.84 20.02 -6.06
N TYR A 91 -16.01 19.00 -5.84
CA TYR A 91 -14.60 19.20 -5.57
C TYR A 91 -13.86 19.73 -6.80
N VAL A 92 -14.10 19.13 -7.98
CA VAL A 92 -13.46 19.53 -9.24
C VAL A 92 -13.81 20.98 -9.59
N SER A 93 -15.08 21.36 -9.46
CA SER A 93 -15.54 22.73 -9.71
C SER A 93 -14.93 23.71 -8.72
N HIS A 94 -14.83 23.34 -7.44
CA HIS A 94 -14.19 24.18 -6.42
C HIS A 94 -12.70 24.39 -6.70
N ALA A 95 -11.94 23.33 -6.98
CA ALA A 95 -10.52 23.41 -7.32
C ALA A 95 -10.27 24.27 -8.57
N ARG A 96 -11.09 24.11 -9.62
CA ARG A 96 -11.00 24.95 -10.83
C ARG A 96 -11.32 26.41 -10.55
N ALA A 97 -12.31 26.69 -9.70
CA ALA A 97 -12.65 28.07 -9.30
C ALA A 97 -11.50 28.75 -8.53
N LEU A 98 -10.68 27.98 -7.80
CA LEU A 98 -9.46 28.46 -7.14
C LEU A 98 -8.25 28.56 -8.08
N GLY A 99 -8.40 28.16 -9.35
CA GLY A 99 -7.39 28.31 -10.39
C GLY A 99 -6.59 27.05 -10.71
N ALA A 100 -6.99 25.86 -10.23
CA ALA A 100 -6.41 24.61 -10.70
C ALA A 100 -6.68 24.45 -12.21
N LEU A 101 -5.66 24.03 -12.96
CA LEU A 101 -5.79 23.77 -14.39
C LEU A 101 -6.59 22.49 -14.65
N ASP A 102 -6.38 21.46 -13.83
CA ASP A 102 -7.14 20.22 -13.88
C ASP A 102 -7.06 19.46 -12.55
N THR A 103 -7.79 18.37 -12.46
CA THR A 103 -7.75 17.43 -11.32
C THR A 103 -7.48 16.02 -11.81
N LEU A 104 -6.51 15.35 -11.21
CA LEU A 104 -6.15 13.97 -11.42
C LEU A 104 -6.46 13.17 -10.15
N SER A 105 -7.29 12.14 -10.28
CA SER A 105 -7.59 11.26 -9.16
C SER A 105 -6.44 10.28 -8.95
N LYS A 106 -5.92 10.16 -7.72
CA LYS A 106 -4.89 9.17 -7.33
C LYS A 106 -5.35 7.73 -7.59
N ASP A 107 -6.61 7.46 -7.28
CA ASP A 107 -7.23 6.13 -7.30
C ASP A 107 -7.72 5.69 -8.69
N THR A 108 -7.95 6.64 -9.60
CA THR A 108 -8.43 6.37 -10.98
C THR A 108 -7.41 6.89 -12.00
N PHE A 109 -6.16 7.02 -11.59
CA PHE A 109 -5.11 7.62 -12.39
C PHE A 109 -4.72 6.71 -13.57
N LYS A 110 -5.26 6.98 -14.76
CA LYS A 110 -4.91 6.29 -16.00
C LYS A 110 -3.82 7.05 -16.76
N LYS A 111 -2.86 6.33 -17.36
CA LYS A 111 -1.79 6.91 -18.20
C LYS A 111 -2.34 7.83 -19.30
N SER A 112 -3.49 7.48 -19.89
CA SER A 112 -4.17 8.29 -20.92
C SER A 112 -4.57 9.69 -20.44
N ASN A 113 -4.93 9.85 -19.16
CA ASN A 113 -5.29 11.15 -18.60
C ASN A 113 -4.04 12.05 -18.45
N LEU A 114 -2.92 11.44 -18.07
CA LEU A 114 -1.62 12.12 -18.03
C LEU A 114 -1.15 12.48 -19.45
N ASP A 115 -1.26 11.58 -20.43
CA ASP A 115 -0.88 11.85 -21.81
C ASP A 115 -1.61 13.06 -22.39
N ASN A 116 -2.92 13.15 -22.16
CA ASN A 116 -3.72 14.28 -22.62
C ASN A 116 -3.31 15.59 -21.92
N LEU A 117 -3.03 15.54 -20.62
CA LEU A 117 -2.53 16.68 -19.86
C LEU A 117 -1.16 17.15 -20.36
N MET A 118 -0.21 16.23 -20.51
CA MET A 118 1.16 16.51 -20.93
C MET A 118 1.21 17.06 -22.35
N LYS A 119 0.36 16.55 -23.26
CA LYS A 119 0.17 17.11 -24.61
C LYS A 119 -0.31 18.56 -24.58
N ARG A 120 -1.32 18.90 -23.74
CA ARG A 120 -1.81 20.29 -23.59
C ARG A 120 -0.72 21.23 -23.06
N LEU A 121 0.23 20.70 -22.29
CA LEU A 121 1.35 21.44 -21.73
C LEU A 121 2.59 21.45 -22.63
N HIS A 122 2.52 20.85 -23.82
CA HIS A 122 3.62 20.73 -24.77
C HIS A 122 4.86 20.01 -24.21
N ILE A 123 4.68 19.09 -23.26
CA ILE A 123 5.75 18.24 -22.72
C ILE A 123 5.83 16.95 -23.55
N LYS A 124 7.02 16.64 -24.08
CA LYS A 124 7.23 15.51 -25.01
C LYS A 124 7.50 14.21 -24.24
N LEU A 125 7.14 13.09 -24.86
CA LEU A 125 7.61 11.77 -24.45
C LEU A 125 9.13 11.68 -24.70
N HIS A 126 9.81 10.93 -23.85
CA HIS A 126 11.20 10.55 -24.01
C HIS A 126 11.27 9.54 -25.16
N ASN A 127 11.50 10.00 -26.40
CA ASN A 127 11.54 9.12 -27.57
C ASN A 127 12.78 8.22 -27.54
N GLU A 128 12.56 6.92 -27.77
CA GLU A 128 13.55 5.90 -28.14
C GLU A 128 14.15 6.16 -29.54
N GLN A 129 14.91 7.24 -29.70
CA GLN A 129 15.58 7.60 -30.98
C GLN A 129 17.10 7.80 -30.89
N ASP A 130 17.76 7.23 -29.88
CA ASP A 130 19.24 7.17 -29.81
C ASP A 130 19.77 5.71 -29.88
N LYS A 131 19.06 4.81 -30.57
CA LYS A 131 19.49 3.40 -30.78
C LYS A 131 19.59 3.00 -32.25
N GLU A 132 19.96 3.92 -33.13
CA GLU A 132 20.44 3.59 -34.48
C GLU A 132 21.54 4.58 -34.84
N ASP A 133 22.75 4.40 -34.28
CA ASP A 133 24.03 4.84 -34.86
C ASP A 133 25.20 4.44 -33.94
N GLU A 134 25.22 3.19 -33.43
CA GLU A 134 26.43 2.65 -32.79
C GLU A 134 26.52 1.12 -32.90
N ASN A 135 26.29 0.60 -34.11
CA ASN A 135 26.69 -0.78 -34.43
C ASN A 135 27.50 -0.81 -35.73
N VAL A 136 28.67 -0.18 -35.68
CA VAL A 136 29.79 -0.55 -36.54
C VAL A 136 30.95 -0.97 -35.64
N ASN A 137 31.01 -2.28 -35.46
CA ASN A 137 32.23 -3.08 -35.39
C ASN A 137 33.26 -2.73 -34.29
N SER A 138 33.35 -3.57 -33.26
CA SER A 138 34.63 -3.98 -32.66
C SER A 138 34.43 -5.16 -31.69
N GLN A 139 34.69 -6.38 -32.15
CA GLN A 139 35.22 -7.43 -31.27
C GLN A 139 36.75 -7.33 -31.23
N PRO A 140 37.40 -7.66 -30.11
CA PRO A 140 38.84 -7.51 -29.92
C PRO A 140 39.58 -8.81 -30.28
N ALA A 141 40.78 -8.69 -30.86
CA ALA A 141 41.99 -9.44 -30.46
C ALA A 141 43.12 -9.33 -31.50
N LEU A 142 44.28 -8.85 -31.01
CA LEU A 142 45.66 -9.29 -31.28
C LEU A 142 46.18 -9.29 -32.73
N THR A 143 47.29 -8.59 -33.00
CA THR A 143 48.65 -9.18 -33.21
C THR A 143 49.64 -8.10 -33.68
N GLU A 144 50.73 -7.96 -32.93
CA GLU A 144 52.14 -7.62 -33.24
C GLU A 144 52.62 -6.40 -34.06
N THR A 145 53.66 -5.77 -33.46
CA THR A 145 54.90 -5.17 -34.05
C THR A 145 54.74 -3.82 -34.78
N THR A 146 55.58 -2.78 -34.64
CA THR A 146 56.99 -2.66 -34.22
C THR A 146 57.27 -1.16 -33.93
N GLU A 147 58.21 -0.86 -33.01
CA GLU A 147 59.14 0.30 -33.04
C GLU A 147 58.56 1.75 -33.00
N THR A 148 59.08 2.77 -32.30
CA THR A 148 60.38 3.01 -31.68
C THR A 148 60.36 4.36 -30.91
N GLN A 149 61.05 4.38 -29.77
CA GLN A 149 61.77 5.48 -29.09
C GLN A 149 61.07 6.63 -28.32
N ALA A 150 61.65 6.79 -27.11
CA ALA A 150 62.04 8.03 -26.40
C ALA A 150 61.14 8.54 -25.25
N THR A 151 61.39 7.99 -24.06
CA THR A 151 61.52 8.71 -22.78
C THR A 151 62.71 9.69 -22.81
N PRO A 152 62.96 10.58 -21.82
CA PRO A 152 62.23 10.79 -20.55
C PRO A 152 62.06 12.28 -20.12
N GLU A 153 61.53 12.44 -18.90
CA GLU A 153 61.85 13.47 -17.89
C GLU A 153 60.74 14.44 -17.44
N LEU A 154 60.24 14.19 -16.22
CA LEU A 154 59.93 15.21 -15.21
C LEU A 154 61.28 15.82 -14.74
N PRO A 155 61.37 17.09 -14.27
CA PRO A 155 60.78 17.45 -12.98
C PRO A 155 60.48 18.96 -12.73
N SER A 156 59.94 19.24 -11.53
CA SER A 156 60.38 20.33 -10.62
C SER A 156 59.90 21.78 -10.80
N ALA A 157 59.02 22.17 -9.86
CA ALA A 157 59.18 23.25 -8.87
C ALA A 157 59.09 24.76 -9.22
N ALA A 158 58.58 25.46 -8.19
CA ALA A 158 58.88 26.81 -7.71
C ALA A 158 58.23 28.02 -8.44
N GLU A 159 57.31 28.71 -7.75
CA GLU A 159 57.49 30.06 -7.14
C GLU A 159 57.10 31.20 -8.11
N SER A 160 56.41 32.29 -7.77
CA SER A 160 56.38 33.14 -6.57
C SER A 160 55.41 34.33 -6.77
N ARG A 161 55.23 35.13 -5.69
CA ARG A 161 54.65 36.50 -5.54
C ARG A 161 53.18 36.56 -5.11
N LEU A 162 52.77 36.89 -3.87
CA LEU A 162 53.20 37.77 -2.76
C LEU A 162 52.66 39.22 -2.85
N MET A 163 51.64 39.52 -2.03
CA MET A 163 51.37 40.77 -1.29
C MET A 163 50.37 40.40 -0.15
N ARG A 164 50.80 40.38 1.13
CA ARG A 164 50.62 41.44 2.17
C ARG A 164 49.14 41.77 2.45
N ALA A 165 48.62 41.84 3.69
CA ALA A 165 49.18 41.97 5.04
C ALA A 165 48.06 41.57 6.04
N ASN A 166 48.34 40.76 7.08
CA ASN A 166 48.59 41.16 8.48
C ASN A 166 47.28 41.62 9.21
N LYS A 167 46.92 41.18 10.43
CA LYS A 167 47.74 40.85 11.60
C LYS A 167 46.87 40.34 12.76
N LYS A 168 47.29 39.20 13.35
CA LYS A 168 47.30 38.78 14.78
C LYS A 168 45.98 38.66 15.59
N SER A 169 45.85 37.79 16.61
CA SER A 169 46.51 36.57 17.13
C SER A 169 46.16 36.50 18.62
N SER A 170 45.75 35.32 19.12
CA SER A 170 45.93 34.80 20.51
C SER A 170 45.29 35.56 21.68
N THR A 171 44.91 35.00 22.83
CA THR A 171 45.13 33.69 23.49
C THR A 171 44.24 33.63 24.76
N VAL A 172 43.67 32.45 25.04
CA VAL A 172 43.64 31.66 26.31
C VAL A 172 43.50 32.36 27.69
N PHE A 173 42.45 32.04 28.47
CA PHE A 173 42.44 31.36 29.82
C PHE A 173 41.09 31.53 30.59
N ASP A 174 40.64 30.43 31.22
CA ASP A 174 39.53 30.18 32.20
C ASP A 174 39.74 30.87 33.59
N PRO A 175 38.90 30.70 34.66
CA PRO A 175 37.43 30.58 34.85
C PRO A 175 36.87 31.35 36.12
N LEU A 176 35.57 31.13 36.47
CA LEU A 176 34.85 31.30 37.78
C LEU A 176 34.27 32.67 38.22
N SER A 177 32.93 32.73 38.45
CA SER A 177 32.27 32.91 39.78
C SER A 177 30.95 33.72 39.79
N ILE A 178 29.85 33.01 40.14
CA ILE A 178 28.77 33.30 41.13
C ILE A 178 27.97 34.62 41.06
N ALA A 179 26.64 34.47 40.92
CA ALA A 179 25.65 35.25 41.68
C ALA A 179 24.40 34.40 41.97
N GLU A 180 24.02 34.32 43.25
CA GLU A 180 22.92 33.57 43.86
C GLU A 180 21.57 34.30 43.80
N ALA A 181 20.46 33.54 43.85
CA ALA A 181 19.25 33.75 44.69
C ALA A 181 18.12 32.76 44.27
N PRO A 182 17.09 32.49 45.09
CA PRO A 182 17.12 31.79 46.37
C PRO A 182 16.15 30.58 46.44
N TYR A 183 16.40 29.73 47.45
CA TYR A 183 15.66 28.55 47.89
C TYR A 183 14.20 28.82 48.29
N LEU A 184 13.28 27.91 47.91
CA LEU A 184 11.96 27.72 48.55
C LEU A 184 11.70 26.21 48.69
N ASP A 185 11.12 25.86 49.82
CA ASP A 185 11.13 24.56 50.49
C ASP A 185 10.59 23.36 49.71
N ALA A 186 11.21 22.20 49.97
CA ALA A 186 10.65 20.90 49.67
C ALA A 186 9.60 20.51 50.73
N PRO A 187 8.56 19.77 50.31
CA PRO A 187 8.14 18.65 51.12
C PRO A 187 7.99 17.35 50.30
N GLU A 188 8.48 16.31 50.94
CA GLU A 188 8.02 14.91 50.99
C GLU A 188 7.84 14.08 49.71
N SER A 189 8.49 12.92 49.80
CA SER A 189 8.42 11.78 48.91
C SER A 189 7.01 11.20 48.80
N GLU A 190 6.42 11.27 47.61
CA GLU A 190 5.36 10.34 47.20
C GLU A 190 5.94 9.27 46.28
N THR A 191 5.90 8.02 46.75
CA THR A 191 6.08 6.80 45.96
C THR A 191 5.16 6.78 44.75
N PRO A 192 5.62 6.31 43.56
CA PRO A 192 4.78 6.27 42.37
C PRO A 192 3.60 5.29 42.57
N PRO A 193 2.38 5.63 42.11
CA PRO A 193 1.22 4.78 42.30
C PRO A 193 1.28 3.53 41.43
N ASN A 194 0.92 2.40 42.05
CA ASN A 194 0.88 1.06 41.48
C ASN A 194 -0.03 0.97 40.23
N ASP A 195 0.31 0.12 39.26
CA ASP A 195 -0.30 0.00 37.92
C ASP A 195 -1.81 -0.39 37.95
N GLN A 196 -2.32 -0.85 39.10
CA GLN A 196 -3.74 -1.19 39.29
C GLN A 196 -4.66 0.03 39.34
N THR A 197 -4.21 1.17 39.85
CA THR A 197 -5.07 2.37 40.01
C THR A 197 -5.36 3.07 38.69
N LYS A 198 -4.48 2.94 37.68
CA LYS A 198 -4.73 3.44 36.31
C LYS A 198 -5.78 2.62 35.58
N GLN A 199 -5.80 1.30 35.79
CA GLN A 199 -6.77 0.39 35.15
C GLN A 199 -8.18 0.57 35.72
N GLU A 200 -8.31 0.84 37.02
CA GLU A 200 -9.60 1.14 37.66
C GLU A 200 -10.13 2.53 37.28
N ALA A 201 -9.26 3.52 37.13
CA ALA A 201 -9.64 4.86 36.65
C ALA A 201 -10.13 4.83 35.19
N LEU A 202 -9.45 4.06 34.32
CA LEU A 202 -9.87 3.86 32.93
C LEU A 202 -11.20 3.10 32.83
N LEU A 203 -11.40 2.07 33.65
CA LEU A 203 -12.65 1.31 33.69
C LEU A 203 -13.82 2.15 34.25
N ALA A 204 -13.54 3.06 35.19
CA ALA A 204 -14.54 4.00 35.72
C ALA A 204 -14.92 5.06 34.67
N ASP A 205 -13.97 5.54 33.87
CA ASP A 205 -14.24 6.50 32.79
C ASP A 205 -15.03 5.87 31.64
N ILE A 206 -14.67 4.65 31.23
CA ILE A 206 -15.41 3.87 30.22
C ILE A 206 -16.85 3.60 30.69
N LYS A 207 -17.06 3.25 31.96
CA LYS A 207 -18.41 3.07 32.53
C LYS A 207 -19.21 4.38 32.56
N ARG A 208 -18.57 5.53 32.82
CA ARG A 208 -19.22 6.85 32.76
C ARG A 208 -19.59 7.24 31.34
N GLN A 209 -18.74 6.94 30.35
CA GLN A 209 -19.04 7.20 28.94
C GLN A 209 -20.20 6.32 28.44
N LEU A 210 -20.24 5.04 28.81
CA LEU A 210 -21.34 4.12 28.46
C LEU A 210 -22.68 4.55 29.09
N THR A 211 -22.66 5.01 30.34
CA THR A 211 -23.89 5.52 31.00
C THR A 211 -24.35 6.86 30.44
N SER A 212 -23.43 7.72 29.99
CA SER A 212 -23.74 8.97 29.28
C SER A 212 -24.41 8.70 27.92
N GLN A 213 -23.87 7.76 27.13
CA GLN A 213 -24.41 7.31 25.84
C GLN A 213 -25.82 6.71 26.00
N ALA A 214 -26.02 5.83 26.99
CA ALA A 214 -27.34 5.25 27.28
C ALA A 214 -28.39 6.31 27.69
N LYS A 215 -27.97 7.37 28.40
CA LYS A 215 -28.84 8.48 28.81
C LYS A 215 -29.21 9.39 27.63
N GLN A 216 -28.30 9.58 26.66
CA GLN A 216 -28.62 10.25 25.39
C GLN A 216 -29.60 9.43 24.54
N PHE A 217 -29.41 8.11 24.45
CA PHE A 217 -30.34 7.22 23.75
C PHE A 217 -31.74 7.24 24.35
N LYS A 218 -31.85 7.22 25.68
CA LYS A 218 -33.14 7.33 26.39
C LYS A 218 -33.81 8.70 26.20
N LYS A 219 -33.03 9.77 26.04
CA LYS A 219 -33.52 11.14 25.76
C LYS A 219 -33.98 11.31 24.30
N LEU A 220 -33.39 10.55 23.37
CA LEU A 220 -33.86 10.45 21.98
C LEU A 220 -35.14 9.63 21.87
N GLN A 221 -35.25 8.53 22.63
CA GLN A 221 -36.45 7.70 22.65
C GLN A 221 -37.67 8.46 23.22
N HIS A 222 -37.47 9.25 24.27
CA HIS A 222 -38.53 10.11 24.84
C HIS A 222 -38.92 11.30 23.94
N LYS A 223 -38.12 11.62 22.91
CA LYS A 223 -38.45 12.62 21.88
C LYS A 223 -39.33 12.05 20.76
N PHE A 224 -39.49 10.73 20.67
CA PHE A 224 -40.37 10.07 19.70
C PHE A 224 -41.77 9.73 20.26
N ASP A 225 -41.99 9.85 21.57
CA ASP A 225 -43.28 9.55 22.23
C ASP A 225 -44.34 10.67 22.11
N HIS A 226 -44.12 11.71 21.30
CA HIS A 226 -45.05 12.84 21.13
C HIS A 226 -45.47 13.14 19.70
N ILE A 227 -45.38 12.17 18.78
CA ILE A 227 -46.01 12.30 17.47
C ILE A 227 -47.30 11.46 17.47
N SER A 228 -48.43 12.11 17.79
CA SER A 228 -49.76 11.56 17.52
C SER A 228 -49.95 11.42 16.01
N ILE A 229 -50.14 10.18 15.55
CA ILE A 229 -50.56 9.88 14.18
C ILE A 229 -52.07 10.10 14.11
N ASP A 230 -52.50 11.36 14.05
CA ASP A 230 -53.91 11.71 13.81
C ASP A 230 -54.10 12.73 12.67
N ASP A 231 -53.04 13.23 12.02
CA ASP A 231 -53.17 14.31 11.01
C ASP A 231 -52.48 14.07 9.66
N ILE A 232 -52.28 12.81 9.24
CA ILE A 232 -51.78 12.53 7.87
C ILE A 232 -52.91 12.02 6.99
N ARG A 233 -53.38 12.88 6.08
CA ARG A 233 -54.27 12.54 4.96
C ARG A 233 -53.45 12.09 3.75
N VAL A 234 -53.84 10.96 3.14
CA VAL A 234 -53.43 10.57 1.79
C VAL A 234 -54.70 10.27 1.00
N ASP A 235 -54.93 11.02 -0.08
CA ASP A 235 -55.96 10.82 -1.11
C ASP A 235 -57.38 10.46 -0.62
N ASP A 236 -57.96 11.31 0.24
CA ASP A 236 -59.41 11.41 0.54
C ASP A 236 -60.18 10.14 0.97
N ILE A 237 -59.53 9.14 1.61
CA ILE A 237 -60.23 7.99 2.20
C ILE A 237 -59.98 7.89 3.72
N PRO A 238 -61.03 7.87 4.59
CA PRO A 238 -60.85 7.71 6.03
C PRO A 238 -60.49 6.27 6.43
N LEU A 239 -59.49 6.13 7.32
CA LEU A 239 -58.90 4.86 7.81
C LEU A 239 -59.87 3.91 8.55
N SER A 240 -61.09 4.32 8.85
CA SER A 240 -62.10 3.49 9.53
C SER A 240 -62.63 2.34 8.66
N VAL A 241 -62.47 2.42 7.34
CA VAL A 241 -62.90 1.38 6.39
C VAL A 241 -61.83 0.27 6.22
N ILE A 242 -60.55 0.58 6.42
CA ILE A 242 -59.44 -0.38 6.30
C ILE A 242 -59.33 -1.29 7.55
N ASN A 243 -59.82 -0.83 8.70
CA ASN A 243 -59.77 -1.59 9.94
C ASN A 243 -60.80 -2.73 10.03
N GLY A 244 -61.81 -2.77 9.15
CA GLY A 244 -62.79 -3.86 9.08
C GLY A 244 -62.24 -5.14 8.48
N GLU A 245 -61.32 -5.05 7.51
CA GLU A 245 -60.72 -6.21 6.84
C GLU A 245 -59.47 -6.73 7.57
N ALA A 246 -58.76 -5.87 8.32
CA ALA A 246 -57.57 -6.26 9.09
C ALA A 246 -57.85 -7.11 10.35
N GLN A 247 -59.09 -7.15 10.84
CA GLN A 247 -59.46 -7.99 11.99
C GLN A 247 -59.78 -9.45 11.59
N ALA A 248 -60.11 -9.72 10.33
CA ALA A 248 -60.37 -11.08 9.86
C ALA A 248 -59.08 -11.88 9.60
N GLU A 249 -57.97 -11.23 9.22
CA GLU A 249 -56.68 -11.91 8.98
C GLU A 249 -55.85 -12.16 10.24
N ARG A 250 -56.04 -11.40 11.32
CA ARG A 250 -55.30 -11.60 12.59
C ARG A 250 -55.58 -12.94 13.28
N ALA A 251 -56.70 -13.61 12.97
CA ALA A 251 -57.00 -14.95 13.48
C ALA A 251 -56.17 -16.06 12.80
N ARG A 252 -55.60 -15.81 11.60
CA ARG A 252 -54.74 -16.78 10.88
C ARG A 252 -53.24 -16.61 11.16
N ALA A 253 -52.80 -15.46 11.67
CA ALA A 253 -51.38 -15.15 11.89
C ALA A 253 -50.79 -15.72 13.21
N GLY A 254 -51.61 -16.20 14.14
CA GLY A 254 -51.13 -16.75 15.43
C GLY A 254 -50.42 -18.11 15.32
N PHE A 255 -50.66 -18.88 14.27
CA PHE A 255 -50.10 -20.23 14.11
C PHE A 255 -48.74 -20.26 13.37
N LEU A 256 -48.49 -19.28 12.49
CA LEU A 256 -47.24 -19.18 11.72
C LEU A 256 -46.09 -18.55 12.52
N SER A 257 -46.38 -17.71 13.51
CA SER A 257 -45.36 -17.07 14.35
C SER A 257 -44.64 -18.09 15.26
N ASN A 258 -45.39 -18.97 15.92
CA ASN A 258 -44.79 -19.94 16.85
C ASN A 258 -43.99 -21.04 16.13
N THR A 259 -44.39 -21.42 14.91
CA THR A 259 -43.65 -22.39 14.09
C THR A 259 -42.35 -21.82 13.53
N LEU A 260 -42.35 -20.54 13.15
CA LEU A 260 -41.12 -19.87 12.72
C LEU A 260 -40.13 -19.68 13.88
N ILE A 261 -40.61 -19.28 15.06
CA ILE A 261 -39.76 -19.09 16.25
C ILE A 261 -39.11 -20.41 16.69
N THR A 262 -39.86 -21.50 16.65
CA THR A 262 -39.34 -22.84 17.00
C THR A 262 -38.29 -23.33 16.00
N LEU A 263 -38.48 -23.09 14.70
CA LEU A 263 -37.45 -23.40 13.69
C LEU A 263 -36.18 -22.57 13.87
N ILE A 264 -36.31 -21.28 14.22
CA ILE A 264 -35.15 -20.41 14.50
C ILE A 264 -34.37 -20.93 15.72
N LEU A 265 -35.06 -21.32 16.79
CA LEU A 265 -34.41 -21.87 17.99
C LEU A 265 -33.70 -23.20 17.71
N ILE A 266 -34.29 -24.07 16.88
CA ILE A 266 -33.64 -25.32 16.44
C ILE A 266 -32.39 -25.01 15.60
N GLY A 267 -32.46 -24.02 14.71
CA GLY A 267 -31.31 -23.58 13.91
C GLY A 267 -30.16 -23.05 14.78
N ILE A 268 -30.47 -22.22 15.78
CA ILE A 268 -29.46 -21.70 16.73
C ILE A 268 -28.82 -22.84 17.52
N ALA A 269 -29.61 -23.82 17.99
CA ALA A 269 -29.09 -24.99 18.70
C ALA A 269 -28.18 -25.86 17.81
N ALA A 270 -28.52 -26.04 16.53
CA ALA A 270 -27.70 -26.77 15.57
C ALA A 270 -26.36 -26.06 15.30
N ILE A 271 -26.38 -24.74 15.12
CA ILE A 271 -25.15 -23.94 14.95
C ILE A 271 -24.27 -24.03 16.20
N ALA A 272 -24.86 -23.89 17.39
CA ALA A 272 -24.13 -24.03 18.66
C ALA A 272 -23.49 -25.44 18.81
N PHE A 273 -24.20 -26.49 18.38
CA PHE A 273 -23.68 -27.85 18.40
C PHE A 273 -22.53 -28.06 17.40
N ILE A 274 -22.61 -27.49 16.19
CA ILE A 274 -21.54 -27.51 15.19
C ILE A 274 -20.30 -26.79 15.71
N LEU A 275 -20.47 -25.60 16.29
CA LEU A 275 -19.37 -24.83 16.88
C LEU A 275 -18.72 -25.59 18.04
N HIS A 276 -19.54 -26.19 18.92
CA HIS A 276 -19.03 -27.00 20.03
C HIS A 276 -18.23 -28.22 19.55
N ARG A 277 -18.72 -28.92 18.51
CA ARG A 277 -17.99 -30.03 17.88
C ARG A 277 -16.67 -29.57 17.25
N SER A 278 -16.63 -28.39 16.64
CA SER A 278 -15.39 -27.82 16.09
C SER A 278 -14.37 -27.51 17.19
N THR A 279 -14.82 -26.95 18.33
CA THR A 279 -13.93 -26.66 19.46
C THR A 279 -13.31 -27.92 20.07
N GLN A 280 -14.03 -29.05 20.06
CA GLN A 280 -13.50 -30.35 20.48
C GLN A 280 -12.43 -30.90 19.51
N GLN A 281 -12.57 -30.66 18.19
CA GLN A 281 -11.54 -31.03 17.20
C GLN A 281 -10.27 -30.16 17.30
N VAL A 282 -10.39 -28.91 17.72
CA VAL A 282 -9.22 -28.03 17.94
C VAL A 282 -8.39 -28.48 19.15
N GLY A 283 -9.01 -29.08 20.17
CA GLY A 283 -8.31 -29.61 21.34
C GLY A 283 -7.36 -30.77 21.05
N THR A 284 -7.67 -31.62 20.06
CA THR A 284 -6.80 -32.75 19.67
C THR A 284 -5.64 -32.33 18.77
N LEU A 285 -5.78 -31.23 18.03
CA LEU A 285 -4.67 -30.61 17.29
C LEU A 285 -3.67 -29.91 18.21
N ASN A 286 -4.14 -29.20 19.25
CA ASN A 286 -3.27 -28.47 20.17
C ASN A 286 -2.28 -29.39 20.90
N ASN A 287 -2.75 -30.57 21.33
CA ASN A 287 -1.88 -31.57 21.98
C ASN A 287 -0.87 -32.21 21.01
N SER A 288 -1.21 -32.31 19.72
CA SER A 288 -0.30 -32.83 18.70
C SER A 288 0.79 -31.81 18.34
N VAL A 289 0.47 -30.52 18.34
CA VAL A 289 1.43 -29.42 18.12
C VAL A 289 2.40 -29.27 19.30
N ILE A 290 1.93 -29.42 20.54
CA ILE A 290 2.79 -29.37 21.73
C ILE A 290 3.79 -30.53 21.73
N ASN A 291 3.37 -31.76 21.41
CA ASN A 291 4.26 -32.93 21.32
C ASN A 291 5.28 -32.84 20.18
N LEU A 292 4.91 -32.23 19.04
CA LEU A 292 5.84 -31.97 17.92
C LEU A 292 6.88 -30.89 18.28
N SER A 293 6.50 -29.89 19.09
CA SER A 293 7.41 -28.84 19.56
C SER A 293 8.47 -29.37 20.55
N GLU A 294 8.14 -30.32 21.41
CA GLU A 294 9.10 -30.96 22.34
C GLU A 294 10.07 -31.91 21.63
N GLN A 295 9.64 -32.60 20.57
CA GLN A 295 10.54 -33.41 19.73
C GLN A 295 11.50 -32.56 18.89
N GLN A 296 11.09 -31.35 18.45
CA GLN A 296 12.00 -30.41 17.79
C GLN A 296 12.97 -29.74 18.77
N ALA A 297 12.55 -29.44 20.00
CA ALA A 297 13.42 -28.84 21.02
C ALA A 297 14.58 -29.76 21.42
N THR A 298 14.34 -31.08 21.52
CA THR A 298 15.39 -32.08 21.85
C THR A 298 16.33 -32.36 20.67
N SER A 299 15.85 -32.31 19.42
CA SER A 299 16.67 -32.41 18.21
C SER A 299 17.59 -31.18 18.01
N ASN A 300 17.10 -29.98 18.34
CA ASN A 300 17.86 -28.74 18.21
C ASN A 300 18.89 -28.55 19.34
N ALA A 301 18.62 -29.07 20.55
CA ALA A 301 19.57 -29.11 21.65
C ALA A 301 20.77 -30.05 21.38
N ALA A 302 20.57 -31.12 20.59
CA ALA A 302 21.64 -32.01 20.17
C ALA A 302 22.54 -31.38 19.07
N LYS A 303 21.97 -30.56 18.19
CA LYS A 303 22.73 -29.85 17.13
C LYS A 303 23.48 -28.61 17.62
N THR A 304 23.04 -27.98 18.71
CA THR A 304 23.68 -26.79 19.30
C THR A 304 24.90 -27.09 20.18
N LYS A 305 25.06 -28.33 20.66
CA LYS A 305 26.28 -28.76 21.38
C LYS A 305 27.50 -28.97 20.47
N ALA A 306 27.34 -28.99 19.15
CA ALA A 306 28.43 -29.20 18.19
C ALA A 306 29.00 -27.90 17.60
N ALA A 307 28.38 -26.74 17.82
CA ALA A 307 28.74 -25.49 17.14
C ALA A 307 29.38 -24.42 18.04
N ASN A 308 29.38 -24.58 19.37
CA ASN A 308 29.94 -23.59 20.29
C ASN A 308 31.26 -24.08 20.89
N THR A 309 32.33 -23.91 20.13
CA THR A 309 33.69 -23.90 20.67
C THR A 309 34.60 -22.93 19.92
N THR A 310 34.19 -21.68 19.67
CA THR A 310 35.15 -20.61 19.38
C THR A 310 34.59 -19.21 19.70
N SER A 311 35.30 -18.49 20.58
CA SER A 311 35.45 -17.03 20.76
C SER A 311 34.20 -16.15 20.91
N LEU A 312 33.89 -15.57 22.09
CA LEU A 312 34.50 -14.40 22.77
C LEU A 312 34.09 -13.01 22.22
N SER A 313 33.37 -12.27 23.08
CA SER A 313 33.48 -10.84 23.39
C SER A 313 33.29 -9.79 22.28
N GLY A 314 32.26 -8.94 22.42
CA GLY A 314 32.16 -7.70 21.65
C GLY A 314 30.91 -6.86 21.97
N LYS A 315 31.12 -5.57 22.23
CA LYS A 315 30.17 -4.53 22.62
C LYS A 315 29.05 -4.27 21.59
N SER A 316 27.95 -3.71 22.11
CA SER A 316 26.90 -2.98 21.41
C SER A 316 27.44 -2.00 20.36
N THR A 317 27.05 -2.20 19.10
CA THR A 317 27.00 -1.21 18.00
C THR A 317 26.25 -1.83 16.82
N ALA A 318 25.29 -1.09 16.26
CA ALA A 318 24.58 -1.27 14.98
C ALA A 318 24.07 -2.69 14.63
N THR A 319 22.74 -2.85 14.55
CA THR A 319 22.06 -4.04 14.04
C THR A 319 22.50 -4.32 12.60
N GLU A 320 23.52 -5.15 12.44
CA GLU A 320 23.96 -5.71 11.17
C GLU A 320 22.95 -6.79 10.76
N LEU A 321 22.37 -6.65 9.57
CA LEU A 321 21.37 -7.55 9.00
C LEU A 321 21.90 -9.00 9.05
N ASN A 322 21.23 -9.92 9.75
CA ASN A 322 21.66 -11.32 9.83
C ASN A 322 21.39 -12.02 8.49
N PRO A 323 22.42 -12.31 7.66
CA PRO A 323 22.21 -12.83 6.30
C PRO A 323 21.56 -14.22 6.32
N LYS A 324 21.77 -14.99 7.39
CA LYS A 324 21.19 -16.32 7.56
C LYS A 324 19.68 -16.24 7.78
N ALA A 325 19.21 -15.30 8.60
CA ALA A 325 17.78 -15.08 8.83
C ALA A 325 17.06 -14.63 7.55
N LEU A 326 17.72 -13.78 6.75
CA LEU A 326 17.20 -13.35 5.46
C LEU A 326 17.13 -14.50 4.44
N ILE A 327 18.18 -15.32 4.33
CA ILE A 327 18.20 -16.51 3.45
C ILE A 327 17.12 -17.52 3.86
N ASP A 328 16.96 -17.78 5.16
CA ASP A 328 15.91 -18.68 5.67
C ASP A 328 14.50 -18.13 5.33
N THR A 329 14.32 -16.81 5.42
CA THR A 329 13.07 -16.14 5.06
C THR A 329 12.82 -16.19 3.55
N LEU A 330 13.83 -15.94 2.71
CA LEU A 330 13.74 -16.05 1.25
C LEU A 330 13.46 -17.49 0.80
N SER A 331 14.10 -18.48 1.44
CA SER A 331 13.81 -19.89 1.20
C SER A 331 12.37 -20.24 1.50
N TRP A 332 11.77 -19.63 2.53
CA TRP A 332 10.36 -19.81 2.84
C TRP A 332 9.45 -19.15 1.79
N VAL A 333 9.76 -17.93 1.32
CA VAL A 333 9.00 -17.28 0.22
C VAL A 333 8.96 -18.14 -1.03
N MET A 334 10.08 -18.77 -1.38
CA MET A 334 10.17 -19.67 -2.54
C MET A 334 9.30 -20.94 -2.41
N THR A 335 8.78 -21.24 -1.21
CA THR A 335 7.83 -22.34 -0.97
C THR A 335 6.38 -21.91 -0.93
N ILE A 336 6.08 -20.60 -0.96
CA ILE A 336 4.70 -20.10 -0.98
C ILE A 336 4.15 -20.24 -2.40
N ASP A 337 3.14 -21.10 -2.56
CA ASP A 337 2.35 -21.14 -3.79
C ASP A 337 1.27 -20.05 -3.73
N MET A 338 1.37 -19.05 -4.60
CA MET A 338 0.45 -17.92 -4.70
C MET A 338 -0.40 -17.99 -5.96
N GLN A 339 -0.73 -19.20 -6.41
CA GLN A 339 -1.73 -19.41 -7.45
C GLN A 339 -3.12 -19.05 -6.93
N TYR A 340 -3.96 -18.50 -7.82
CA TYR A 340 -5.37 -18.23 -7.53
C TYR A 340 -6.25 -18.78 -8.67
N PRO A 341 -7.49 -19.24 -8.39
CA PRO A 341 -8.37 -19.79 -9.40
C PRO A 341 -8.83 -18.78 -10.45
N PHE A 342 -9.37 -19.28 -11.55
CA PHE A 342 -10.09 -18.46 -12.52
C PHE A 342 -11.37 -17.88 -11.89
N ASN A 343 -11.70 -16.62 -12.20
CA ASN A 343 -12.82 -15.85 -11.63
C ASN A 343 -12.76 -15.57 -10.11
N GLU A 344 -11.62 -15.82 -9.47
CA GLU A 344 -11.37 -15.39 -8.11
C GLU A 344 -10.39 -14.21 -8.10
N SER A 345 -10.58 -13.29 -7.17
CA SER A 345 -9.64 -12.18 -6.99
C SER A 345 -8.33 -12.72 -6.41
N PRO A 346 -7.17 -12.23 -6.89
CA PRO A 346 -5.90 -12.52 -6.23
C PRO A 346 -5.89 -11.91 -4.82
N LEU A 347 -4.93 -12.35 -4.01
CA LEU A 347 -4.72 -11.91 -2.63
C LEU A 347 -5.91 -12.28 -1.73
N ASP A 348 -6.41 -13.51 -1.79
CA ASP A 348 -7.42 -14.00 -0.85
C ASP A 348 -6.94 -13.98 0.63
N GLU A 349 -7.81 -14.36 1.57
CA GLU A 349 -7.49 -14.35 3.01
C GLU A 349 -6.25 -15.19 3.35
N GLY A 350 -6.10 -16.37 2.74
CA GLY A 350 -4.97 -17.27 2.99
C GLY A 350 -3.67 -16.73 2.40
N GLN A 351 -3.73 -16.19 1.18
CA GLN A 351 -2.61 -15.51 0.53
C GLN A 351 -2.16 -14.29 1.33
N VAL A 352 -3.10 -13.46 1.80
CA VAL A 352 -2.79 -12.29 2.63
C VAL A 352 -2.17 -12.69 3.97
N LEU A 353 -2.66 -13.75 4.61
CA LEU A 353 -2.04 -14.26 5.83
C LEU A 353 -0.58 -14.69 5.60
N ASN A 354 -0.28 -15.31 4.46
CA ASN A 354 1.09 -15.64 4.08
C ASN A 354 1.96 -14.39 3.89
N ILE A 355 1.43 -13.35 3.24
CA ILE A 355 2.12 -12.06 3.07
C ILE A 355 2.34 -11.39 4.41
N GLN A 356 1.35 -11.40 5.29
CA GLN A 356 1.47 -10.86 6.64
C GLN A 356 2.59 -11.55 7.40
N ASN A 357 2.60 -12.88 7.41
CA ASN A 357 3.66 -13.67 8.03
C ASN A 357 5.05 -13.35 7.44
N LEU A 358 5.14 -13.14 6.12
CA LEU A 358 6.38 -12.71 5.48
C LEU A 358 6.86 -11.37 6.02
N VAL A 359 5.97 -10.38 6.04
CA VAL A 359 6.28 -9.01 6.44
C VAL A 359 6.76 -8.95 7.89
N TYR A 360 6.09 -9.66 8.80
CA TYR A 360 6.53 -9.73 10.20
C TYR A 360 7.88 -10.44 10.35
N LYS A 361 8.15 -11.51 9.59
CA LYS A 361 9.46 -12.20 9.62
C LYS A 361 10.58 -11.32 9.09
N LEU A 362 10.32 -10.59 8.01
CA LEU A 362 11.28 -9.65 7.41
C LEU A 362 11.60 -8.53 8.41
N SER A 363 10.59 -7.89 8.99
CA SER A 363 10.78 -6.83 10.00
C SER A 363 11.55 -7.32 11.23
N GLN A 364 11.22 -8.50 11.77
CA GLN A 364 11.96 -9.11 12.88
C GLN A 364 13.43 -9.43 12.53
N SER A 365 13.72 -9.64 11.25
CA SER A 365 15.09 -9.85 10.74
C SER A 365 15.83 -8.52 10.47
N GLY A 366 15.19 -7.37 10.74
CA GLY A 366 15.74 -6.05 10.49
C GLY A 366 15.66 -5.60 9.02
N PHE A 367 14.84 -6.26 8.19
CA PHE A 367 14.67 -5.86 6.80
C PHE A 367 13.86 -4.57 6.72
N SER A 368 14.42 -3.57 6.04
CA SER A 368 13.70 -2.37 5.60
C SER A 368 13.86 -2.20 4.10
N GLY A 369 12.76 -1.91 3.41
CA GLY A 369 12.76 -1.82 1.95
C GLY A 369 11.38 -1.92 1.32
N PHE A 370 11.35 -2.40 0.09
CA PHE A 370 10.15 -2.52 -0.73
C PHE A 370 9.87 -3.98 -1.07
N ILE A 371 8.60 -4.36 -0.95
CA ILE A 371 8.05 -5.62 -1.44
C ILE A 371 7.14 -5.28 -2.61
N GLN A 372 7.54 -5.70 -3.81
CA GLN A 372 6.71 -5.57 -4.99
C GLN A 372 5.92 -6.87 -5.19
N LEU A 373 4.60 -6.76 -5.17
CA LEU A 373 3.67 -7.80 -5.56
C LEU A 373 3.34 -7.60 -7.05
N LYS A 374 3.46 -8.65 -7.84
CA LYS A 374 3.08 -8.66 -9.26
C LYS A 374 2.00 -9.70 -9.49
N ILE A 375 0.84 -9.27 -10.00
CA ILE A 375 -0.25 -10.14 -10.41
C ILE A 375 -0.01 -10.60 -11.84
N HIS A 376 0.04 -11.91 -12.04
CA HIS A 376 0.13 -12.55 -13.36
C HIS A 376 -1.20 -13.24 -13.67
N PHE A 377 -1.64 -13.13 -14.93
CA PHE A 377 -2.83 -13.78 -15.43
C PHE A 377 -2.49 -15.04 -16.23
N GLY A 378 -3.28 -16.09 -15.99
CA GLY A 378 -3.32 -17.24 -16.88
C GLY A 378 -4.08 -16.88 -18.15
N ASN A 379 -3.54 -17.17 -19.33
CA ASN A 379 -4.25 -16.99 -20.59
C ASN A 379 -5.22 -18.15 -20.79
N TYR A 380 -6.37 -18.13 -20.12
CA TYR A 380 -7.33 -19.22 -20.16
C TYR A 380 -8.04 -19.31 -21.52
N CYS A 381 -8.35 -20.53 -21.94
CA CYS A 381 -9.33 -20.80 -22.97
C CYS A 381 -10.74 -20.67 -22.38
N LEU A 382 -11.51 -19.74 -22.94
CA LEU A 382 -12.84 -19.35 -22.49
C LEU A 382 -13.90 -19.62 -23.55
N ALA A 383 -15.11 -19.87 -23.07
CA ALA A 383 -16.31 -19.97 -23.87
C ALA A 383 -17.46 -19.17 -23.24
N ARG A 384 -18.42 -18.77 -24.07
CA ARG A 384 -19.67 -18.14 -23.62
C ARG A 384 -20.85 -18.80 -24.35
N GLN A 385 -21.92 -19.08 -23.63
CA GLN A 385 -23.10 -19.75 -24.18
C GLN A 385 -23.97 -18.83 -25.05
N SER A 386 -23.87 -17.51 -24.83
CA SER A 386 -24.52 -16.49 -25.64
C SER A 386 -23.70 -15.20 -25.59
N GLU A 387 -23.97 -14.24 -26.47
CA GLU A 387 -23.25 -12.96 -26.49
C GLU A 387 -23.40 -12.15 -25.20
N THR A 388 -24.49 -12.37 -24.46
CA THR A 388 -24.81 -11.69 -23.20
C THR A 388 -24.38 -12.48 -21.96
N ALA A 389 -23.88 -13.70 -22.12
CA ALA A 389 -23.44 -14.53 -21.00
C ALA A 389 -22.02 -14.12 -20.55
N ASN A 390 -21.75 -14.28 -19.26
CA ASN A 390 -20.41 -14.10 -18.71
C ASN A 390 -19.45 -15.15 -19.29
N TRP A 391 -18.19 -14.76 -19.43
CA TRP A 391 -17.13 -15.67 -19.83
C TRP A 391 -16.88 -16.73 -18.76
N MET A 392 -16.77 -17.98 -19.18
CA MET A 392 -16.46 -19.12 -18.32
C MET A 392 -15.34 -19.93 -18.96
N LEU A 393 -14.68 -20.78 -18.16
CA LEU A 393 -13.76 -21.77 -18.72
C LEU A 393 -14.50 -22.63 -19.74
N ALA A 394 -13.87 -22.87 -20.89
CA ALA A 394 -14.38 -23.80 -21.87
C ALA A 394 -14.44 -25.23 -21.30
N SER A 395 -15.28 -26.09 -21.87
CA SER A 395 -15.33 -27.50 -21.47
C SER A 395 -14.01 -28.20 -21.79
N ASP A 396 -13.66 -29.23 -21.02
CA ASP A 396 -12.37 -29.91 -21.10
C ASP A 396 -12.00 -30.43 -22.51
N ASP A 397 -13.01 -30.74 -23.33
CA ASP A 397 -12.93 -31.28 -24.68
C ASP A 397 -12.99 -30.21 -25.79
N THR A 398 -13.19 -28.93 -25.43
CA THR A 398 -13.24 -27.83 -26.40
C THR A 398 -11.91 -27.74 -27.17
N ALA A 399 -11.99 -27.65 -28.50
CA ALA A 399 -10.82 -27.47 -29.35
C ALA A 399 -10.25 -26.05 -29.19
N LEU A 400 -8.92 -25.91 -29.20
CA LEU A 400 -8.29 -24.59 -29.01
C LEU A 400 -8.66 -23.55 -30.07
N SER A 401 -9.01 -24.01 -31.28
CA SER A 401 -9.51 -23.14 -32.35
C SER A 401 -10.87 -22.48 -32.05
N GLU A 402 -11.61 -23.03 -31.09
CA GLU A 402 -12.93 -22.53 -30.67
C GLU A 402 -12.84 -21.67 -29.40
N CYS A 403 -11.65 -21.57 -28.80
CA CYS A 403 -11.42 -20.75 -27.61
C CYS A 403 -11.42 -19.26 -27.94
N THR A 404 -12.02 -18.48 -27.06
CA THR A 404 -11.60 -17.09 -26.88
C THR A 404 -10.57 -17.06 -25.76
N PHE A 405 -9.39 -16.49 -25.99
CA PHE A 405 -8.35 -16.43 -24.99
C PHE A 405 -8.57 -15.27 -24.03
N TYR A 406 -8.17 -15.43 -22.76
CA TYR A 406 -8.40 -14.41 -21.75
C TYR A 406 -7.67 -13.10 -22.07
N GLU A 407 -6.51 -13.17 -22.72
CA GLU A 407 -5.76 -11.98 -23.17
C GLU A 407 -6.46 -11.19 -24.29
N ASP A 408 -7.33 -11.85 -25.06
CA ASP A 408 -8.11 -11.20 -26.12
C ASP A 408 -9.34 -10.47 -25.57
N ILE A 409 -9.67 -10.69 -24.30
CA ILE A 409 -10.75 -9.98 -23.62
C ILE A 409 -10.19 -8.68 -23.06
N ASN A 410 -10.95 -7.59 -23.20
CA ASN A 410 -10.59 -6.31 -22.62
C ASN A 410 -10.69 -6.35 -21.08
N ILE A 411 -9.63 -6.84 -20.44
CA ILE A 411 -9.48 -6.87 -18.99
C ILE A 411 -9.04 -5.49 -18.48
N ASP A 412 -9.47 -5.16 -17.28
CA ASP A 412 -8.98 -3.96 -16.62
C ASP A 412 -7.56 -4.24 -16.13
N GLU A 413 -6.58 -3.43 -16.51
CA GLU A 413 -5.18 -3.62 -16.05
C GLU A 413 -4.84 -2.64 -14.92
N THR A 414 -5.82 -2.19 -14.16
CA THR A 414 -5.59 -1.36 -12.97
C THR A 414 -5.48 -2.22 -11.71
N PRO A 415 -4.39 -2.13 -10.93
CA PRO A 415 -4.20 -2.90 -9.70
C PRO A 415 -5.40 -2.81 -8.74
N GLU A 416 -6.04 -1.65 -8.66
CA GLU A 416 -7.18 -1.37 -7.80
C GLU A 416 -8.38 -2.30 -8.05
N SER A 417 -8.52 -2.82 -9.28
CA SER A 417 -9.60 -3.74 -9.67
C SER A 417 -9.38 -5.17 -9.17
N TYR A 418 -8.19 -5.47 -8.66
CA TYR A 418 -7.77 -6.80 -8.19
C TYR A 418 -7.33 -6.80 -6.72
N VAL A 419 -7.48 -5.66 -6.04
CA VAL A 419 -7.22 -5.58 -4.61
C VAL A 419 -8.38 -6.24 -3.85
N SER A 420 -8.05 -7.21 -3.00
CA SER A 420 -9.02 -7.87 -2.14
C SER A 420 -9.27 -7.10 -0.84
N ILE A 421 -10.44 -7.29 -0.22
CA ILE A 421 -10.74 -6.72 1.11
C ILE A 421 -9.72 -7.17 2.18
N PRO A 422 -9.34 -8.46 2.27
CA PRO A 422 -8.29 -8.90 3.18
C PRO A 422 -6.98 -8.13 3.00
N PHE A 423 -6.57 -7.86 1.76
CA PHE A 423 -5.33 -7.15 1.47
C PHE A 423 -5.37 -5.69 1.95
N ILE A 424 -6.48 -4.98 1.71
CA ILE A 424 -6.66 -3.61 2.19
C ILE A 424 -6.56 -3.56 3.71
N GLN A 425 -7.24 -4.47 4.40
CA GLN A 425 -7.22 -4.53 5.86
C GLN A 425 -5.80 -4.82 6.38
N PHE A 426 -5.07 -5.72 5.73
CA PHE A 426 -3.70 -6.02 6.07
C PHE A 426 -2.78 -4.81 5.91
N GLU A 427 -2.84 -4.11 4.78
CA GLU A 427 -2.06 -2.90 4.52
C GLU A 427 -2.34 -1.82 5.59
N GLN A 428 -3.61 -1.68 5.98
CA GLN A 428 -4.06 -0.71 6.98
C GLN A 428 -3.81 -1.12 8.43
N SER A 429 -3.44 -2.35 8.74
CA SER A 429 -3.27 -2.83 10.13
C SER A 429 -1.87 -3.32 10.46
N SER A 430 -1.03 -3.54 9.45
CA SER A 430 0.33 -4.04 9.63
C SER A 430 1.28 -2.94 10.10
N ILE A 431 1.77 -3.07 11.34
CA ILE A 431 2.68 -2.09 11.97
C ILE A 431 3.95 -1.84 11.13
N PRO A 432 4.66 -2.86 10.60
CA PRO A 432 5.85 -2.63 9.77
C PRO A 432 5.57 -1.85 8.47
N ILE A 433 4.32 -1.88 7.99
CA ILE A 433 3.89 -1.11 6.82
C ILE A 433 3.55 0.32 7.23
N GLN A 434 2.76 0.49 8.28
CA GLN A 434 2.40 1.81 8.80
C GLN A 434 3.61 2.63 9.27
N SER A 435 4.62 1.96 9.83
CA SER A 435 5.87 2.61 10.27
C SER A 435 6.75 3.04 9.09
N GLY A 436 6.46 2.58 7.87
CA GLY A 436 7.27 2.81 6.68
C GLY A 436 8.56 1.99 6.63
N GLU A 437 8.74 1.03 7.56
CA GLU A 437 9.88 0.11 7.57
C GLU A 437 9.86 -0.78 6.32
N ILE A 438 8.68 -1.31 5.99
CA ILE A 438 8.45 -2.14 4.80
C ILE A 438 7.35 -1.50 3.97
N ASN A 439 7.67 -1.14 2.74
CA ASN A 439 6.72 -0.59 1.79
C ASN A 439 6.23 -1.70 0.87
N ILE A 440 4.92 -1.79 0.63
CA ILE A 440 4.36 -2.75 -0.32
C ILE A 440 3.79 -2.01 -1.52
N ALA A 441 4.06 -2.52 -2.71
CA ALA A 441 3.46 -2.03 -3.94
C ALA A 441 2.83 -3.19 -4.70
N LEU A 442 1.65 -2.95 -5.28
CA LEU A 442 0.96 -3.89 -6.16
C LEU A 442 1.11 -3.42 -7.61
N ASP A 443 1.43 -4.35 -8.50
CA ASP A 443 1.56 -4.12 -9.94
C ASP A 443 0.93 -5.28 -10.71
N ILE A 444 0.51 -5.02 -11.95
CA ILE A 444 -0.06 -6.03 -12.84
C ILE A 444 0.99 -6.35 -13.91
N ALA A 445 1.54 -7.57 -13.84
CA ALA A 445 2.38 -8.11 -14.92
C ALA A 445 1.52 -8.60 -16.10
N GLY A 446 0.23 -8.86 -15.87
CA GLY A 446 -0.70 -9.30 -16.89
C GLY A 446 -0.33 -10.68 -17.40
N PHE A 447 -0.33 -10.86 -18.72
CA PHE A 447 0.08 -12.09 -19.40
C PHE A 447 1.59 -12.16 -19.69
N SER A 448 2.34 -11.11 -19.35
CA SER A 448 3.77 -11.07 -19.58
C SER A 448 4.51 -12.00 -18.61
N GLN A 449 5.61 -12.61 -19.06
CA GLN A 449 6.48 -13.48 -18.23
C GLN A 449 5.75 -14.68 -17.57
N PRO A 450 5.13 -15.57 -18.37
CA PRO A 450 4.51 -16.77 -17.83
C PRO A 450 5.57 -17.68 -17.15
N SER A 451 5.21 -18.27 -16.01
CA SER A 451 6.06 -19.25 -15.30
C SER A 451 6.21 -20.55 -16.10
N LYS A 452 5.15 -20.94 -16.80
CA LYS A 452 5.11 -22.05 -17.75
C LYS A 452 4.82 -21.51 -19.13
N SER A 453 5.74 -21.70 -20.07
CA SER A 453 5.50 -21.35 -21.47
C SER A 453 4.29 -22.09 -22.01
N TYR A 454 3.42 -21.37 -22.71
CA TYR A 454 2.35 -22.00 -23.49
C TYR A 454 2.99 -22.64 -24.74
N PRO A 455 2.64 -23.89 -25.06
CA PRO A 455 3.08 -24.50 -26.30
C PRO A 455 2.31 -23.89 -27.49
N PRO A 456 2.77 -24.14 -28.72
CA PRO A 456 2.05 -23.72 -29.92
C PRO A 456 0.63 -24.32 -29.94
N ILE A 457 -0.35 -23.53 -30.37
CA ILE A 457 -1.77 -23.95 -30.49
C ILE A 457 -1.90 -25.20 -31.39
N SER A 458 -0.99 -25.38 -32.35
CA SER A 458 -0.94 -26.55 -33.23
C SER A 458 -0.53 -27.87 -32.55
N GLY A 459 -0.08 -27.82 -31.29
CA GLY A 459 0.50 -28.95 -30.54
C GLY A 459 -0.31 -29.42 -29.32
N ILE A 460 -1.41 -28.75 -28.96
CA ILE A 460 -2.34 -29.15 -27.88
C ILE A 460 -3.70 -29.45 -28.49
N SER A 461 -4.33 -30.54 -28.05
CA SER A 461 -5.62 -30.99 -28.59
C SER A 461 -6.85 -30.48 -27.82
N SER A 462 -6.72 -29.93 -26.62
CA SER A 462 -7.88 -29.58 -25.79
C SER A 462 -7.70 -28.39 -24.84
N ALA A 463 -8.82 -27.73 -24.54
CA ALA A 463 -8.90 -26.65 -23.57
C ALA A 463 -8.46 -27.07 -22.16
N SER A 464 -8.67 -28.33 -21.76
CA SER A 464 -8.23 -28.85 -20.45
C SER A 464 -6.72 -28.77 -20.25
N GLU A 465 -5.93 -29.22 -21.21
CA GLU A 465 -4.46 -29.17 -21.13
C GLU A 465 -3.95 -27.72 -21.11
N TRP A 466 -4.55 -26.87 -21.93
CA TRP A 466 -4.22 -25.44 -21.96
C TRP A 466 -4.57 -24.72 -20.66
N ASN A 467 -5.77 -24.95 -20.13
CA ASN A 467 -6.25 -24.32 -18.90
C ASN A 467 -5.48 -24.80 -17.67
N ALA A 468 -4.91 -26.02 -17.69
CA ALA A 468 -3.99 -26.48 -16.66
C ALA A 468 -2.66 -25.71 -16.66
N ILE A 469 -2.16 -25.27 -17.82
CA ILE A 469 -1.00 -24.38 -17.93
C ILE A 469 -1.38 -22.97 -17.49
N ALA A 470 -2.56 -22.49 -17.92
CA ALA A 470 -3.07 -21.18 -17.53
C ALA A 470 -3.22 -21.04 -16.01
N ALA A 471 -3.75 -22.06 -15.34
CA ALA A 471 -3.87 -22.10 -13.88
C ALA A 471 -2.52 -21.92 -13.15
N ARG A 472 -1.44 -22.53 -13.66
CA ARG A 472 -0.09 -22.35 -13.09
C ARG A 472 0.49 -20.97 -13.34
N ASN A 473 0.04 -20.31 -14.41
CA ASN A 473 0.47 -18.97 -14.74
C ASN A 473 -0.33 -17.90 -13.99
N ASN A 474 -1.54 -18.22 -13.54
CA ASN A 474 -2.42 -17.35 -12.75
C ASN A 474 -1.94 -17.29 -11.29
N ARG A 475 -1.07 -16.32 -10.98
CA ARG A 475 -0.34 -16.28 -9.71
C ARG A 475 0.06 -14.88 -9.29
N VAL A 476 0.42 -14.72 -8.02
CA VAL A 476 1.09 -13.52 -7.51
C VAL A 476 2.57 -13.84 -7.26
N THR A 477 3.48 -12.96 -7.66
CA THR A 477 4.91 -13.10 -7.37
C THR A 477 5.42 -11.95 -6.52
N PHE A 478 6.49 -12.20 -5.77
CA PHE A 478 7.15 -11.23 -4.89
C PHE A 478 8.52 -10.85 -5.42
N GLU A 479 8.87 -9.57 -5.37
CA GLU A 479 10.23 -9.08 -5.53
C GLU A 479 10.60 -8.21 -4.34
N LEU A 480 11.70 -8.55 -3.65
CA LEU A 480 12.23 -7.76 -2.54
C LEU A 480 13.31 -6.82 -3.07
N ASN A 481 13.19 -5.53 -2.73
CA ASN A 481 14.19 -4.52 -3.02
C ASN A 481 14.63 -3.87 -1.70
N PHE A 482 15.94 -3.93 -1.41
CA PHE A 482 16.50 -3.32 -0.21
C PHE A 482 16.55 -1.81 -0.36
N ASP A 483 16.20 -1.07 0.69
CA ASP A 483 16.59 0.34 0.77
C ASP A 483 18.09 0.33 1.11
N GLY A 484 18.93 0.60 0.10
CA GLY A 484 20.37 0.61 0.27
C GLY A 484 20.80 1.75 1.18
N ARG A 485 20.85 1.50 2.49
CA ARG A 485 21.49 2.36 3.49
C ARG A 485 22.62 1.63 4.18
#